data_AF-A0A3N2PH07-F1
#
_entry.id   AF-A0A3N2PH07-F1
#
_cell.length_a   1.000
_cell.length_b   1.000
_cell.length_c   1.000
_cell.angle_alpha   90.00
_cell.angle_beta   90.00
_cell.angle_gamma   90.00
#
_symmetry.space_group_name_H-M   'P 1'
#
loop_
_entity.id
_entity.type
_entity.pdbx_description
1 polymer ?
#
loop_
_entity_poly.entity_id
_entity_poly.type
_entity_poly.pdbx_seq_one_letter_code
_entity_poly.pdbx_strand_id
1 'polypeptide(L)'
;MAASPDSTVAALAGSVAAGDTPPSPPAGAGRDRYLDLWRATALVRVVTYHVLGWIWLTVLFPAMGLMFALAGSLMARSLDRTGSSAVRRRLRRLLPPLWGFGAVVVTALLLTGWGAAPAARLGWGELIWWVFPARTPPVGSQSWAWACNTVLWYIVTYLWLVLLSPLLRPAFRRWPWQSLAVAAALPIAFRYEVVNAGGYFTEQVTNVASYLACWLLGFAHHDGLLRRISARRFALVVIGLALAGAAWVLYLGWSTGNYDLNRMQGANTLWSLVFVATVFRFRPRLDWLGRIRPLDRAVELLNARAVTIYLWHLPAGVLAGSLIAPVAASGGWMTNIVLRLAVVWVLVGVAVALFGWIEDLAARRRPSVVPARVSPARPRPTGPAPIRAATPAPVGPAPDGPESAPVRRPVVPAVRWHRAMVTTVGVLAAGLGLMAVNLWPGVTTRIRQPVRQEVTYALSDLPILVDGDAAEPLAPTTVGPAGATPGVVTLHGEVYPRAVLTAAPSRLRVQPPAGCERLQAVIDVGADDAQVAFAVRVDDVTVFDSGIRSRADHAQRIEVNVAQASYVDLVTSSPSGGAVGVWADPRFVCAN
;
A
#
# COMPACT_ATOMS: atom_id res chain seq x y z
N MET A 1 -44.02 12.28 54.84
CA MET A 1 -42.76 12.43 54.07
C MET A 1 -42.11 11.05 54.01
N ALA A 2 -41.66 10.60 52.83
CA ALA A 2 -40.85 9.39 52.58
C ALA A 2 -41.30 8.00 53.12
N ALA A 3 -41.85 7.20 52.18
CA ALA A 3 -41.55 5.77 51.91
C ALA A 3 -41.74 4.67 53.00
N SER A 4 -42.80 3.88 52.79
CA SER A 4 -43.13 2.57 53.37
C SER A 4 -42.21 1.40 52.90
N PRO A 5 -42.31 0.20 53.50
CA PRO A 5 -41.18 -0.73 53.64
C PRO A 5 -41.17 -1.96 52.70
N ASP A 6 -40.03 -2.65 52.68
CA ASP A 6 -39.87 -4.00 52.12
C ASP A 6 -40.57 -5.07 52.99
N SER A 7 -41.31 -6.00 52.35
CA SER A 7 -41.69 -7.28 52.94
C SER A 7 -41.98 -8.38 51.90
N THR A 8 -41.10 -9.40 51.91
CA THR A 8 -41.34 -10.86 51.87
C THR A 8 -42.34 -11.56 50.91
N VAL A 9 -42.10 -12.88 50.74
CA VAL A 9 -42.86 -13.95 50.02
C VAL A 9 -42.37 -14.17 48.57
N ALA A 10 -41.48 -15.12 48.27
CA ALA A 10 -41.53 -16.59 48.38
C ALA A 10 -42.32 -17.31 47.25
N ALA A 11 -41.58 -18.14 46.51
CA ALA A 11 -41.94 -19.32 45.70
C ALA A 11 -43.34 -19.44 45.05
N LEU A 12 -43.35 -19.68 43.72
CA LEU A 12 -44.17 -20.74 43.10
C LEU A 12 -43.62 -21.14 41.70
N ALA A 13 -43.96 -22.34 41.26
CA ALA A 13 -43.39 -23.00 40.09
C ALA A 13 -44.09 -22.64 38.75
N GLY A 14 -43.39 -22.82 37.63
CA GLY A 14 -43.96 -22.71 36.29
C GLY A 14 -42.98 -23.21 35.22
N SER A 15 -43.20 -24.43 34.73
CA SER A 15 -42.36 -25.06 33.71
C SER A 15 -42.55 -24.42 32.33
N VAL A 16 -41.45 -24.07 31.67
CA VAL A 16 -41.41 -23.90 30.20
C VAL A 16 -40.23 -24.73 29.68
N ALA A 17 -40.48 -25.50 28.62
CA ALA A 17 -39.57 -26.52 28.11
C ALA A 17 -38.19 -25.95 27.73
N ALA A 18 -37.14 -26.65 28.14
CA ALA A 18 -35.78 -26.43 27.66
C ALA A 18 -35.63 -26.96 26.22
N GLY A 19 -36.23 -26.25 25.26
CA GLY A 19 -36.06 -26.52 23.84
C GLY A 19 -34.68 -26.08 23.34
N ASP A 20 -34.03 -26.95 22.58
CA ASP A 20 -32.95 -26.67 21.63
C ASP A 20 -31.96 -25.56 22.00
N THR A 21 -31.14 -25.79 23.03
CA THR A 21 -29.84 -25.13 23.10
C THR A 21 -29.01 -25.60 21.90
N PRO A 22 -28.68 -24.76 20.90
CA PRO A 22 -27.88 -25.21 19.77
C PRO A 22 -26.52 -25.70 20.30
N PRO A 23 -25.98 -26.83 19.81
CA PRO A 23 -24.79 -27.45 20.39
C PRO A 23 -23.64 -26.46 20.41
N SER A 24 -23.19 -26.12 21.62
CA SER A 24 -22.04 -25.25 21.86
C SER A 24 -20.87 -25.73 20.99
N PRO A 25 -20.28 -24.87 20.13
CA PRO A 25 -19.22 -25.30 19.23
C PRO A 25 -18.06 -25.88 20.07
N PRO A 26 -17.52 -27.05 19.69
CA PRO A 26 -16.64 -27.82 20.56
C PRO A 26 -15.46 -26.99 21.07
N ALA A 27 -15.14 -27.16 22.36
CA ALA A 27 -14.08 -26.47 23.07
C ALA A 27 -12.69 -26.85 22.50
N GLY A 28 -12.36 -26.24 21.38
CA GLY A 28 -11.29 -26.66 20.49
C GLY A 28 -11.36 -25.95 19.14
N ALA A 29 -11.73 -24.67 19.13
CA ALA A 29 -11.81 -23.85 17.92
C ALA A 29 -10.41 -23.64 17.30
N GLY A 30 -10.01 -24.64 16.50
CA GLY A 30 -8.68 -24.72 15.90
C GLY A 30 -8.33 -23.51 15.04
N ARG A 31 -7.02 -23.26 14.96
CA ARG A 31 -6.41 -22.25 14.08
C ARG A 31 -6.84 -22.51 12.63
N ASP A 32 -7.45 -21.51 11.98
CA ASP A 32 -8.09 -21.66 10.66
C ASP A 32 -7.02 -21.72 9.55
N ARG A 33 -6.50 -22.93 9.30
CA ARG A 33 -5.42 -23.22 8.34
C ARG A 33 -5.65 -22.61 6.96
N TYR A 34 -6.90 -22.46 6.54
CA TYR A 34 -7.26 -21.85 5.26
C TYR A 34 -6.94 -20.35 5.22
N LEU A 35 -7.28 -19.62 6.29
CA LEU A 35 -6.99 -18.19 6.41
C LEU A 35 -5.49 -17.93 6.63
N ASP A 36 -4.82 -18.81 7.35
CA ASP A 36 -3.36 -18.77 7.53
C ASP A 36 -2.60 -19.01 6.23
N LEU A 37 -3.04 -19.97 5.40
CA LEU A 37 -2.43 -20.21 4.08
C LEU A 37 -2.55 -18.96 3.20
N TRP A 38 -3.75 -18.37 3.08
CA TRP A 38 -3.91 -17.15 2.28
C TRP A 38 -3.10 -15.97 2.81
N ARG A 39 -2.96 -15.82 4.13
CA ARG A 39 -2.12 -14.78 4.71
C ARG A 39 -0.63 -15.01 4.40
N ALA A 40 -0.16 -16.26 4.45
CA ALA A 40 1.20 -16.61 4.07
C ALA A 40 1.44 -16.36 2.57
N THR A 41 0.53 -16.82 1.70
CA THR A 41 0.58 -16.55 0.24
C THR A 41 0.58 -15.06 -0.07
N ALA A 42 -0.23 -14.26 0.64
CA ALA A 42 -0.26 -12.82 0.45
C ALA A 42 1.06 -12.14 0.84
N LEU A 43 1.66 -12.55 1.96
CA LEU A 43 2.95 -12.05 2.40
C LEU A 43 4.06 -12.42 1.39
N VAL A 44 4.09 -13.67 0.91
CA VAL A 44 5.04 -14.11 -0.13
C VAL A 44 4.84 -13.30 -1.42
N ARG A 45 3.60 -13.12 -1.89
CA ARG A 45 3.30 -12.29 -3.07
C ARG A 45 3.81 -10.86 -2.88
N VAL A 46 3.60 -10.24 -1.72
CA VAL A 46 4.06 -8.87 -1.45
C VAL A 46 5.57 -8.77 -1.61
N VAL A 47 6.34 -9.69 -1.01
CA VAL A 47 7.79 -9.76 -1.19
C VAL A 47 8.16 -9.95 -2.66
N THR A 48 7.62 -10.98 -3.33
CA THR A 48 7.92 -11.26 -4.75
C THR A 48 7.59 -10.08 -5.68
N TYR A 49 6.47 -9.38 -5.44
CA TYR A 49 6.10 -8.18 -6.19
C TYR A 49 7.14 -7.06 -6.04
N HIS A 50 7.57 -6.75 -4.81
CA HIS A 50 8.56 -5.69 -4.58
C HIS A 50 9.97 -6.06 -5.05
N VAL A 51 10.33 -7.33 -5.12
CA VAL A 51 11.64 -7.79 -5.64
C VAL A 51 11.70 -7.79 -7.17
N LEU A 52 10.59 -8.11 -7.84
CA LEU A 52 10.55 -8.32 -9.30
C LEU A 52 9.90 -7.18 -10.10
N GLY A 53 9.13 -6.29 -9.44
CA GLY A 53 8.37 -5.24 -10.11
C GLY A 53 7.23 -5.75 -11.01
N TRP A 54 6.84 -7.03 -10.89
CA TRP A 54 5.86 -7.67 -11.76
C TRP A 54 4.43 -7.18 -11.49
N ILE A 55 4.08 -6.10 -12.17
CA ILE A 55 2.79 -5.40 -12.09
C ILE A 55 1.58 -6.34 -12.15
N TRP A 56 1.57 -7.32 -13.04
CA TRP A 56 0.45 -8.27 -13.20
C TRP A 56 0.15 -9.12 -11.94
N LEU A 57 1.12 -9.28 -11.02
CA LEU A 57 0.87 -9.92 -9.71
C LEU A 57 -0.15 -9.15 -8.87
N THR A 58 -0.32 -7.84 -9.12
CA THR A 58 -1.24 -6.99 -8.36
C THR A 58 -2.68 -7.21 -8.80
N VAL A 59 -2.89 -7.44 -10.09
CA VAL A 59 -4.17 -7.89 -10.68
C VAL A 59 -4.45 -9.36 -10.36
N LEU A 60 -3.53 -10.30 -10.60
CA LEU A 60 -3.79 -11.73 -10.34
C LEU A 60 -4.12 -12.00 -8.87
N PHE A 61 -3.42 -11.31 -7.95
CA PHE A 61 -3.56 -11.55 -6.52
C PHE A 61 -3.54 -10.21 -5.77
N PRO A 62 -4.70 -9.59 -5.48
CA PRO A 62 -4.80 -8.33 -4.73
C PRO A 62 -4.53 -8.56 -3.22
N ALA A 63 -3.24 -8.70 -2.88
CA ALA A 63 -2.78 -9.09 -1.55
C ALA A 63 -3.25 -8.16 -0.43
N MET A 64 -3.24 -6.83 -0.67
CA MET A 64 -3.57 -5.86 0.37
C MET A 64 -5.05 -5.95 0.77
N GLY A 65 -5.96 -5.97 -0.21
CA GLY A 65 -7.39 -6.18 0.03
C GLY A 65 -7.69 -7.49 0.78
N LEU A 66 -7.02 -8.58 0.40
CA LEU A 66 -7.13 -9.86 1.10
C LEU A 66 -6.63 -9.77 2.55
N MET A 67 -5.47 -9.14 2.80
CA MET A 67 -4.93 -8.99 4.16
C MET A 67 -5.85 -8.14 5.05
N PHE A 68 -6.42 -7.05 4.54
CA PHE A 68 -7.42 -6.26 5.28
C PHE A 68 -8.70 -7.05 5.55
N ALA A 69 -9.19 -7.85 4.60
CA ALA A 69 -10.38 -8.66 4.82
C ALA A 69 -10.16 -9.79 5.85
N LEU A 70 -9.02 -10.48 5.77
CA LEU A 70 -8.60 -11.47 6.77
C LEU A 70 -8.48 -10.83 8.16
N ALA A 71 -7.88 -9.64 8.23
CA ALA A 71 -7.77 -8.87 9.46
C ALA A 71 -9.13 -8.45 10.03
N GLY A 72 -10.05 -7.95 9.19
CA GLY A 72 -11.42 -7.59 9.57
C GLY A 72 -12.17 -8.78 10.15
N SER A 73 -12.10 -9.96 9.51
CA SER A 73 -12.72 -11.18 10.04
C SER A 73 -12.17 -11.59 11.41
N LEU A 74 -10.85 -11.51 11.58
CA LEU A 74 -10.20 -11.78 12.87
C LEU A 74 -10.50 -10.69 13.91
N MET A 75 -10.75 -9.44 13.51
CA MET A 75 -11.12 -8.34 14.40
C MET A 75 -12.56 -8.48 14.87
N ALA A 76 -13.51 -8.83 13.99
CA ALA A 76 -14.89 -9.15 14.34
C ALA A 76 -14.94 -10.24 15.43
N ARG A 77 -14.24 -11.36 15.21
CA ARG A 77 -14.07 -12.43 16.22
C ARG A 77 -13.42 -11.97 17.52
N SER A 78 -12.53 -10.98 17.47
CA SER A 78 -11.87 -10.43 18.65
C SER A 78 -12.80 -9.52 19.45
N LEU A 79 -13.57 -8.66 18.78
CA LEU A 79 -14.58 -7.80 19.38
C LEU A 79 -15.69 -8.62 20.04
N ASP A 80 -16.20 -9.66 19.38
CA ASP A 80 -17.26 -10.52 19.95
C ASP A 80 -16.83 -11.23 21.23
N ARG A 81 -15.56 -11.60 21.33
CA ARG A 81 -15.03 -12.33 22.49
C ARG A 81 -14.54 -11.43 23.62
N THR A 82 -14.12 -10.20 23.32
CA THR A 82 -13.37 -9.35 24.28
C THR A 82 -13.73 -7.86 24.26
N GLY A 83 -14.77 -7.47 23.55
CA GLY A 83 -15.22 -6.07 23.42
C GLY A 83 -14.12 -5.14 22.89
N SER A 84 -14.18 -3.87 23.28
CA SER A 84 -13.19 -2.84 22.93
C SER A 84 -11.75 -3.20 23.34
N SER A 85 -11.55 -4.07 24.35
CA SER A 85 -10.22 -4.54 24.74
C SER A 85 -9.49 -5.32 23.65
N ALA A 86 -10.21 -5.78 22.61
CA ALA A 86 -9.64 -6.30 21.37
C ALA A 86 -8.66 -5.31 20.72
N VAL A 87 -8.99 -4.01 20.71
CA VAL A 87 -8.14 -2.93 20.16
C VAL A 87 -6.80 -2.92 20.88
N ARG A 88 -6.79 -2.82 22.22
CA ARG A 88 -5.56 -2.85 23.03
C ARG A 88 -4.71 -4.11 22.78
N ARG A 89 -5.34 -5.27 22.55
CA ARG A 89 -4.63 -6.52 22.20
C ARG A 89 -4.01 -6.49 20.80
N ARG A 90 -4.58 -5.73 19.85
CA ARG A 90 -4.03 -5.51 18.50
C ARG A 90 -2.91 -4.49 18.51
N LEU A 91 -3.11 -3.34 19.15
CA LEU A 91 -2.07 -2.31 19.34
C LEU A 91 -0.79 -2.90 19.95
N ARG A 92 -0.92 -3.64 21.05
CA ARG A 92 0.21 -4.33 21.70
C ARG A 92 0.94 -5.34 20.80
N ARG A 93 0.30 -5.86 19.75
CA ARG A 93 0.91 -6.79 18.77
C ARG A 93 1.53 -6.08 17.56
N LEU A 94 1.20 -4.81 17.34
CA LEU A 94 1.60 -4.03 16.17
C LEU A 94 2.70 -3.01 16.52
N LEU A 95 2.52 -2.29 17.62
CA LEU A 95 3.38 -1.18 18.00
C LEU A 95 4.80 -1.62 18.39
N PRO A 96 5.05 -2.67 19.20
CA PRO A 96 6.42 -3.02 19.57
C PRO A 96 7.32 -3.43 18.39
N PRO A 97 6.87 -4.25 17.41
CA PRO A 97 7.64 -4.50 16.19
C PRO A 97 7.90 -3.23 15.37
N LEU A 98 6.93 -2.30 15.31
CA LEU A 98 7.11 -1.01 14.65
C LEU A 98 8.12 -0.13 15.39
N TRP A 99 8.11 -0.08 16.72
CA TRP A 99 9.09 0.66 17.51
C TRP A 99 10.50 0.10 17.37
N GLY A 100 10.64 -1.23 17.32
CA GLY A 100 11.92 -1.88 17.04
C GLY A 100 12.47 -1.54 15.65
N PHE A 101 11.59 -1.53 14.63
CA PHE A 101 11.94 -1.09 13.28
C PHE A 101 12.29 0.41 13.25
N GLY A 102 11.45 1.25 13.85
CA GLY A 102 11.63 2.70 13.91
C GLY A 102 12.89 3.12 14.66
N ALA A 103 13.27 2.43 15.73
CA ALA A 103 14.54 2.66 16.41
C ALA A 103 15.72 2.45 15.44
N VAL A 104 15.77 1.32 14.73
CA VAL A 104 16.86 1.06 13.77
C VAL A 104 16.83 2.04 12.59
N VAL A 105 15.66 2.33 12.03
CA VAL A 105 15.51 3.25 10.89
C VAL A 105 15.89 4.68 11.28
N VAL A 106 15.38 5.22 12.39
CA VAL A 106 15.69 6.58 12.85
C VAL A 106 17.16 6.70 13.23
N THR A 107 17.74 5.71 13.92
CA THR A 107 19.19 5.69 14.19
C THR A 107 20.00 5.67 12.89
N ALA A 108 19.63 4.84 11.90
CA ALA A 108 20.32 4.82 10.61
C ALA A 108 20.18 6.13 9.83
N LEU A 109 19.00 6.78 9.84
CA LEU A 109 18.81 8.11 9.25
C LEU A 109 19.72 9.15 9.90
N LEU A 110 19.75 9.22 11.24
CA LEU A 110 20.61 10.16 11.97
C LEU A 110 22.11 9.92 11.70
N LEU A 111 22.56 8.66 11.71
CA LEU A 111 23.95 8.29 11.41
C LEU A 111 24.34 8.55 9.95
N THR A 112 23.38 8.61 9.02
CA THR A 112 23.59 8.92 7.60
C THR A 112 23.23 10.38 7.25
N GLY A 113 23.32 11.28 8.24
CA GLY A 113 23.26 12.73 8.02
C GLY A 113 21.84 13.31 7.91
N TRP A 114 20.82 12.68 8.48
CA TRP A 114 19.49 13.30 8.57
C TRP A 114 19.47 14.46 9.57
N GLY A 115 19.85 15.66 9.09
CA GLY A 115 19.94 16.89 9.89
C GLY A 115 18.81 17.91 9.68
N ALA A 116 18.01 17.77 8.61
CA ALA A 116 16.92 18.69 8.31
C ALA A 116 15.59 18.21 8.93
N ALA A 117 14.84 19.16 9.51
CA ALA A 117 13.48 18.89 9.98
C ALA A 117 12.60 18.40 8.81
N PRO A 118 11.68 17.43 9.02
CA PRO A 118 10.69 17.05 8.02
C PRO A 118 9.94 18.27 7.47
N ALA A 119 9.85 18.40 6.14
CA ALA A 119 9.13 19.50 5.46
C ALA A 119 7.59 19.46 5.64
N ALA A 120 7.09 18.72 6.63
CA ALA A 120 5.68 18.61 6.97
C ALA A 120 5.33 19.54 8.15
N ARG A 121 4.02 19.76 8.34
CA ARG A 121 3.43 20.80 9.19
C ARG A 121 3.99 20.91 10.61
N LEU A 122 4.47 19.82 11.22
CA LEU A 122 4.99 19.82 12.59
C LEU A 122 6.53 19.82 12.69
N GLY A 123 7.27 19.86 11.58
CA GLY A 123 8.73 19.79 11.59
C GLY A 123 9.23 18.55 12.33
N TRP A 124 10.15 18.73 13.29
CA TRP A 124 10.61 17.65 14.17
C TRP A 124 9.50 16.99 15.00
N GLY A 125 8.38 17.68 15.24
CA GLY A 125 7.20 17.13 15.90
C GLY A 125 6.56 15.95 15.15
N GLU A 126 6.80 15.80 13.85
CA GLU A 126 6.37 14.65 13.05
C GLU A 126 6.96 13.31 13.54
N LEU A 127 8.04 13.33 14.34
CA LEU A 127 8.60 12.12 14.97
C LEU A 127 7.62 11.45 15.94
N ILE A 128 6.57 12.15 16.42
CA ILE A 128 5.52 11.55 17.26
C ILE A 128 4.81 10.38 16.55
N TRP A 129 4.78 10.37 15.21
CA TRP A 129 4.15 9.30 14.43
C TRP A 129 4.95 7.98 14.50
N TRP A 130 6.25 8.01 14.83
CA TRP A 130 7.00 6.79 15.15
C TRP A 130 6.55 6.14 16.47
N VAL A 131 6.03 6.93 17.42
CA VAL A 131 5.47 6.43 18.70
C VAL A 131 4.04 5.91 18.49
N PHE A 132 3.19 6.70 17.84
CA PHE A 132 1.81 6.32 17.53
C PHE A 132 1.49 6.69 16.07
N PRO A 133 1.47 5.72 15.13
CA PRO A 133 1.47 6.00 13.69
C PRO A 133 0.07 6.34 13.15
N ALA A 134 -0.51 7.44 13.63
CA ALA A 134 -1.74 7.98 13.07
C ALA A 134 -1.52 8.55 11.66
N ARG A 135 -0.29 8.97 11.33
CA ARG A 135 0.20 9.27 9.98
C ARG A 135 1.38 8.36 9.63
N THR A 136 1.72 8.30 8.35
CA THR A 136 2.94 7.65 7.87
C THR A 136 4.15 8.43 8.40
N PRO A 137 5.01 7.82 9.26
CA PRO A 137 6.14 8.53 9.87
C PRO A 137 7.13 9.08 8.85
N PRO A 138 7.71 10.26 9.10
CA PRO A 138 8.68 10.87 8.18
C PRO A 138 9.98 10.06 8.12
N VAL A 139 10.63 10.15 6.98
CA VAL A 139 12.01 9.70 6.75
C VAL A 139 12.78 10.82 6.04
N GLY A 140 14.12 10.78 6.11
CA GLY A 140 14.98 11.75 5.42
C GLY A 140 15.07 11.52 3.91
N SER A 141 15.83 12.39 3.23
CA SER A 141 16.05 12.39 1.78
C SER A 141 17.02 11.32 1.26
N GLN A 142 17.55 10.44 2.14
CA GLN A 142 18.50 9.41 1.74
C GLN A 142 17.90 8.44 0.71
N SER A 143 18.69 8.04 -0.28
CA SER A 143 18.26 7.21 -1.42
C SER A 143 17.70 5.82 -1.08
N TRP A 144 17.90 5.34 0.14
CA TRP A 144 17.32 4.09 0.67
C TRP A 144 16.08 4.32 1.55
N ALA A 145 15.84 5.54 2.04
CA ALA A 145 14.85 5.84 3.06
C ALA A 145 13.41 5.58 2.61
N TRP A 146 13.12 5.78 1.32
CA TRP A 146 11.81 5.47 0.71
C TRP A 146 11.38 4.02 0.96
N ALA A 147 12.31 3.06 1.00
CA ALA A 147 12.01 1.65 1.23
C ALA A 147 11.52 1.39 2.66
N CYS A 148 12.01 2.15 3.62
CA CYS A 148 11.54 2.12 5.01
C CYS A 148 10.19 2.83 5.19
N ASN A 149 9.91 3.87 4.40
CA ASN A 149 8.64 4.61 4.45
C ASN A 149 7.49 3.88 3.72
N THR A 150 7.78 3.26 2.57
CA THR A 150 6.78 2.61 1.69
C THR A 150 6.04 1.43 2.34
N VAL A 151 6.60 0.84 3.41
CA VAL A 151 5.90 -0.20 4.19
C VAL A 151 4.92 0.37 5.23
N LEU A 152 5.04 1.64 5.61
CA LEU A 152 4.35 2.15 6.80
C LEU A 152 2.86 2.45 6.55
N TRP A 153 2.46 2.80 5.32
CA TRP A 153 1.05 3.10 4.99
C TRP A 153 0.10 1.95 5.37
N TYR A 154 0.50 0.69 5.20
CA TYR A 154 -0.32 -0.46 5.55
C TYR A 154 -0.52 -0.56 7.07
N ILE A 155 0.53 -0.31 7.84
CA ILE A 155 0.51 -0.34 9.30
C ILE A 155 -0.39 0.78 9.84
N VAL A 156 -0.28 1.99 9.28
CA VAL A 156 -1.13 3.15 9.58
C VAL A 156 -2.60 2.86 9.24
N THR A 157 -2.87 2.35 8.04
CA THR A 157 -4.24 2.01 7.58
C THR A 157 -4.84 0.89 8.43
N TYR A 158 -4.05 -0.13 8.77
CA TYR A 158 -4.44 -1.22 9.67
C TYR A 158 -4.74 -0.69 11.07
N LEU A 159 -3.93 0.24 11.60
CA LEU A 159 -4.18 0.91 12.87
C LEU A 159 -5.54 1.61 12.85
N TRP A 160 -5.80 2.46 11.86
CA TRP A 160 -7.07 3.17 11.72
C TRP A 160 -8.27 2.22 11.64
N LEU A 161 -8.21 1.18 10.80
CA LEU A 161 -9.30 0.20 10.70
C LEU A 161 -9.52 -0.58 12.02
N VAL A 162 -8.46 -0.87 12.77
CA VAL A 162 -8.57 -1.47 14.13
C VAL A 162 -9.19 -0.48 15.13
N LEU A 163 -8.82 0.79 15.11
CA LEU A 163 -9.34 1.83 16.00
C LEU A 163 -10.82 2.14 15.72
N LEU A 164 -11.22 2.18 14.44
CA LEU A 164 -12.60 2.41 14.00
C LEU A 164 -13.52 1.19 14.20
N SER A 165 -12.96 -0.03 14.26
CA SER A 165 -13.74 -1.28 14.32
C SER A 165 -14.78 -1.39 15.45
N PRO A 166 -14.58 -0.86 16.68
CA PRO A 166 -15.63 -0.84 17.71
C PRO A 166 -16.88 -0.03 17.33
N LEU A 167 -16.72 1.01 16.49
CA LEU A 167 -17.83 1.83 15.96
C LEU A 167 -18.41 1.20 14.68
N LEU A 168 -17.55 0.73 13.78
CA LEU A 168 -17.95 0.07 12.53
C LEU A 168 -18.75 -1.22 12.77
N ARG A 169 -18.47 -1.99 13.82
CA ARG A 169 -19.13 -3.28 14.04
C ARG A 169 -20.63 -3.19 14.38
N PRO A 170 -21.10 -2.36 15.35
CA PRO A 170 -22.54 -2.20 15.57
C PRO A 170 -23.24 -1.59 14.36
N ALA A 171 -22.64 -0.59 13.69
CA ALA A 171 -23.17 -0.02 12.46
C ALA A 171 -23.35 -1.09 11.36
N PHE A 172 -22.31 -1.90 11.11
CA PHE A 172 -22.35 -3.00 10.15
C PHE A 172 -23.39 -4.07 10.51
N ARG A 173 -23.57 -4.40 11.80
CA ARG A 173 -24.62 -5.35 12.22
C ARG A 173 -26.03 -4.82 11.98
N ARG A 174 -26.24 -3.51 12.11
CA ARG A 174 -27.53 -2.85 11.87
C ARG A 174 -27.83 -2.69 10.38
N TRP A 175 -26.81 -2.37 9.57
CA TRP A 175 -26.95 -2.04 8.13
C TRP A 175 -25.81 -2.68 7.28
N PRO A 176 -25.73 -4.02 7.15
CA PRO A 176 -24.55 -4.69 6.60
C PRO A 176 -24.32 -4.39 5.11
N TRP A 177 -25.37 -4.40 4.31
CA TRP A 177 -25.26 -4.18 2.86
C TRP A 177 -25.02 -2.71 2.52
N GLN A 178 -25.69 -1.80 3.23
CA GLN A 178 -25.51 -0.36 3.08
C GLN A 178 -24.08 0.04 3.49
N SER A 179 -23.58 -0.49 4.61
CA SER A 179 -22.20 -0.26 5.06
C SER A 179 -21.18 -0.73 4.03
N LEU A 180 -21.39 -1.90 3.42
CA LEU A 180 -20.51 -2.43 2.37
C LEU A 180 -20.58 -1.61 1.08
N ALA A 181 -21.78 -1.17 0.68
CA ALA A 181 -22.00 -0.33 -0.50
C ALA A 181 -21.35 1.06 -0.35
N VAL A 182 -21.57 1.74 0.78
CA VAL A 182 -20.94 3.02 1.11
C VAL A 182 -19.41 2.89 1.12
N ALA A 183 -18.87 1.84 1.75
CA ALA A 183 -17.43 1.61 1.79
C ALA A 183 -16.83 1.31 0.41
N ALA A 184 -17.57 0.68 -0.51
CA ALA A 184 -17.13 0.43 -1.88
C ALA A 184 -17.24 1.69 -2.77
N ALA A 185 -18.24 2.53 -2.53
CA ALA A 185 -18.45 3.79 -3.25
C ALA A 185 -17.48 4.90 -2.82
N LEU A 186 -17.03 4.91 -1.57
CA LEU A 186 -16.18 5.98 -1.03
C LEU A 186 -14.87 6.23 -1.82
N PRO A 187 -14.03 5.23 -2.17
CA PRO A 187 -12.84 5.46 -3.00
C PRO A 187 -13.16 5.82 -4.45
N ILE A 188 -14.38 5.55 -4.92
CA ILE A 188 -14.88 6.03 -6.23
C ILE A 188 -15.25 7.51 -6.13
N ALA A 189 -15.94 7.91 -5.06
CA ALA A 189 -16.29 9.31 -4.80
C ALA A 189 -15.05 10.21 -4.64
N PHE A 190 -13.99 9.71 -3.99
CA PHE A 190 -12.69 10.40 -3.96
C PHE A 190 -12.06 10.55 -5.34
N ARG A 191 -12.12 9.51 -6.20
CA ARG A 191 -11.56 9.56 -7.56
C ARG A 191 -12.24 10.59 -8.47
N TYR A 192 -13.53 10.86 -8.25
CA TYR A 192 -14.31 11.83 -9.02
C TYR A 192 -14.49 13.16 -8.28
N GLU A 193 -13.72 13.42 -7.21
CA GLU A 193 -13.74 14.66 -6.42
C GLU A 193 -15.11 15.04 -5.82
N VAL A 194 -16.07 14.10 -5.81
CA VAL A 194 -17.39 14.21 -5.19
C VAL A 194 -17.26 14.32 -3.66
N VAL A 195 -16.21 13.73 -3.10
CA VAL A 195 -15.79 13.91 -1.72
C VAL A 195 -14.31 14.23 -1.73
N ASN A 196 -13.91 15.35 -1.12
CA ASN A 196 -12.51 15.78 -1.08
C ASN A 196 -11.92 15.60 0.32
N ALA A 197 -10.86 14.78 0.41
CA ALA A 197 -10.05 14.65 1.62
C ALA A 197 -8.87 15.62 1.52
N GLY A 198 -9.10 16.89 1.84
CA GLY A 198 -8.04 17.89 1.89
C GLY A 198 -7.19 17.83 3.16
N GLY A 199 -5.94 18.29 3.07
CA GLY A 199 -5.11 18.62 4.23
C GLY A 199 -4.30 17.48 4.85
N TYR A 200 -4.05 17.59 6.15
CA TYR A 200 -2.93 16.91 6.80
C TYR A 200 -3.06 15.37 6.88
N PHE A 201 -4.27 14.82 6.81
CA PHE A 201 -4.56 13.38 6.91
C PHE A 201 -5.08 12.74 5.59
N THR A 202 -4.91 13.39 4.44
CA THR A 202 -5.43 12.92 3.13
C THR A 202 -5.03 11.49 2.79
N GLU A 203 -3.75 11.14 2.93
CA GLU A 203 -3.21 9.79 2.68
C GLU A 203 -3.92 8.74 3.55
N GLN A 204 -4.17 9.05 4.82
CA GLN A 204 -4.81 8.14 5.76
C GLN A 204 -6.28 7.93 5.43
N VAL A 205 -7.01 9.01 5.09
CA VAL A 205 -8.43 8.94 4.72
C VAL A 205 -8.62 8.15 3.43
N THR A 206 -7.82 8.44 2.39
CA THR A 206 -7.91 7.76 1.08
C THR A 206 -7.51 6.28 1.15
N ASN A 207 -6.48 5.94 1.93
CA ASN A 207 -6.10 4.54 2.17
C ASN A 207 -7.17 3.79 2.98
N VAL A 208 -7.72 4.38 4.06
CA VAL A 208 -8.81 3.76 4.82
C VAL A 208 -10.03 3.54 3.93
N ALA A 209 -10.43 4.53 3.12
CA ALA A 209 -11.53 4.40 2.16
C ALA A 209 -11.33 3.25 1.17
N SER A 210 -10.13 3.15 0.57
CA SER A 210 -9.78 2.12 -0.42
C SER A 210 -9.91 0.68 0.11
N TYR A 211 -9.68 0.47 1.42
CA TYR A 211 -9.66 -0.88 2.00
C TYR A 211 -10.79 -1.16 3.01
N LEU A 212 -11.60 -0.17 3.37
CA LEU A 212 -12.74 -0.32 4.28
C LEU A 212 -13.73 -1.38 3.78
N ALA A 213 -14.03 -1.41 2.48
CA ALA A 213 -14.96 -2.39 1.92
C ALA A 213 -14.45 -3.83 2.10
N CYS A 214 -13.15 -4.06 1.89
CA CYS A 214 -12.52 -5.35 2.16
C CYS A 214 -12.56 -5.71 3.65
N TRP A 215 -12.31 -4.76 4.54
CA TRP A 215 -12.40 -4.96 5.99
C TRP A 215 -13.81 -5.38 6.44
N LEU A 216 -14.85 -4.70 5.94
CA LEU A 216 -16.25 -5.02 6.22
C LEU A 216 -16.68 -6.35 5.57
N LEU A 217 -16.12 -6.72 4.42
CA LEU A 217 -16.28 -8.06 3.84
C LEU A 217 -15.69 -9.15 4.76
N GLY A 218 -14.66 -8.82 5.53
CA GLY A 218 -14.16 -9.62 6.65
C GLY A 218 -15.19 -9.81 7.78
N PHE A 219 -15.93 -8.75 8.15
CA PHE A 219 -17.05 -8.85 9.10
C PHE A 219 -18.17 -9.73 8.53
N ALA A 220 -18.54 -9.53 7.25
CA ALA A 220 -19.54 -10.34 6.54
C ALA A 220 -19.19 -11.84 6.50
N HIS A 221 -17.90 -12.18 6.38
CA HIS A 221 -17.40 -13.55 6.44
C HIS A 221 -17.55 -14.16 7.83
N HIS A 222 -17.17 -13.42 8.88
CA HIS A 222 -17.28 -13.88 10.27
C HIS A 222 -18.74 -14.05 10.71
N ASP A 223 -19.61 -13.10 10.38
CA ASP A 223 -21.07 -13.17 10.65
C ASP A 223 -21.81 -14.15 9.69
N GLY A 224 -21.08 -14.75 8.74
CA GLY A 224 -21.57 -15.78 7.82
C GLY A 224 -22.52 -15.28 6.72
N LEU A 225 -22.65 -13.97 6.53
CA LEU A 225 -23.58 -13.35 5.56
C LEU A 225 -23.37 -13.88 4.13
N LEU A 226 -22.11 -14.05 3.71
CA LEU A 226 -21.76 -14.58 2.39
C LEU A 226 -22.30 -16.00 2.14
N ARG A 227 -22.52 -16.80 3.19
CA ARG A 227 -23.12 -18.14 3.09
C ARG A 227 -24.65 -18.10 2.96
N ARG A 228 -25.30 -17.05 3.47
CA ARG A 228 -26.76 -16.85 3.41
C ARG A 228 -27.24 -16.43 2.01
N ILE A 229 -26.37 -15.82 1.20
CA ILE A 229 -26.68 -15.51 -0.21
C ILE A 229 -26.73 -16.80 -1.03
N SER A 230 -27.80 -16.99 -1.80
CA SER A 230 -27.93 -18.11 -2.74
C SER A 230 -26.81 -18.09 -3.79
N ALA A 231 -26.30 -19.26 -4.16
CA ALA A 231 -25.13 -19.36 -5.04
C ALA A 231 -25.32 -18.62 -6.38
N ARG A 232 -26.55 -18.61 -6.93
CA ARG A 232 -26.90 -17.86 -8.15
C ARG A 232 -26.76 -16.35 -7.97
N ARG A 233 -27.37 -15.76 -6.92
CA ARG A 233 -27.28 -14.32 -6.65
C ARG A 233 -25.84 -13.89 -6.34
N PHE A 234 -25.12 -14.69 -5.57
CA PHE A 234 -23.70 -14.46 -5.28
C PHE A 234 -22.87 -14.46 -6.57
N ALA A 235 -23.05 -15.46 -7.44
CA ALA A 235 -22.33 -15.53 -8.71
C ALA A 235 -22.64 -14.34 -9.63
N LEU A 236 -23.92 -13.96 -9.78
CA LEU A 236 -24.29 -12.79 -10.60
C LEU A 236 -23.65 -11.49 -10.10
N VAL A 237 -23.68 -11.23 -8.79
CA VAL A 237 -23.07 -10.02 -8.20
C VAL A 237 -21.54 -10.05 -8.36
N VAL A 238 -20.89 -11.18 -8.06
CA VAL A 238 -19.42 -11.30 -8.18
C VAL A 238 -18.97 -11.21 -9.64
N ILE A 239 -19.70 -11.80 -10.59
CA ILE A 239 -19.38 -11.71 -12.03
C ILE A 239 -19.61 -10.27 -12.52
N GLY A 240 -20.70 -9.60 -12.15
CA GLY A 240 -20.95 -8.21 -12.52
C GLY A 240 -19.85 -7.27 -12.00
N LEU A 241 -19.47 -7.41 -10.73
CA LEU A 241 -18.35 -6.66 -10.15
C LEU A 241 -16.99 -7.03 -10.76
N ALA A 242 -16.78 -8.30 -11.17
CA ALA A 242 -15.57 -8.74 -11.84
C ALA A 242 -15.44 -8.11 -13.23
N LEU A 243 -16.52 -8.09 -14.01
CA LEU A 243 -16.55 -7.46 -15.33
C LEU A 243 -16.34 -5.95 -15.23
N ALA A 244 -17.03 -5.27 -14.30
CA ALA A 244 -16.85 -3.85 -14.06
C ALA A 244 -15.41 -3.52 -13.59
N GLY A 245 -14.87 -4.28 -12.64
CA GLY A 245 -13.51 -4.13 -12.15
C GLY A 245 -12.46 -4.37 -13.24
N ALA A 246 -12.59 -5.46 -14.01
CA ALA A 246 -11.68 -5.77 -15.13
C ALA A 246 -11.73 -4.69 -16.21
N ALA A 247 -12.93 -4.29 -16.66
CA ALA A 247 -13.10 -3.24 -17.65
C ALA A 247 -12.46 -1.93 -17.19
N TRP A 248 -12.61 -1.57 -15.90
CA TRP A 248 -12.01 -0.36 -15.36
C TRP A 248 -10.48 -0.44 -15.25
N VAL A 249 -9.92 -1.57 -14.80
CA VAL A 249 -8.46 -1.78 -14.77
C VAL A 249 -7.87 -1.74 -16.18
N LEU A 250 -8.52 -2.37 -17.16
CA LEU A 250 -8.09 -2.36 -18.55
C LEU A 250 -8.19 -0.96 -19.16
N TYR A 251 -9.28 -0.23 -18.92
CA TYR A 251 -9.46 1.15 -19.37
C TYR A 251 -8.38 2.08 -18.82
N LEU A 252 -8.10 2.01 -17.51
CA LEU A 252 -7.05 2.83 -16.87
C LEU A 252 -5.65 2.41 -17.29
N GLY A 253 -5.39 1.11 -17.44
CA GLY A 253 -4.11 0.63 -17.95
C GLY A 253 -3.84 1.06 -19.38
N TRP A 254 -4.88 1.09 -20.22
CA TRP A 254 -4.81 1.61 -21.58
C TRP A 254 -4.58 3.13 -21.62
N SER A 255 -5.33 3.90 -20.83
CA SER A 255 -5.26 5.37 -20.87
C SER A 255 -4.02 5.96 -20.18
N THR A 256 -3.48 5.29 -19.15
CA THR A 256 -2.31 5.76 -18.39
C THR A 256 -1.01 5.02 -18.73
N GLY A 257 -1.08 3.96 -19.52
CA GLY A 257 0.05 3.05 -19.78
C GLY A 257 0.49 2.21 -18.57
N ASN A 258 -0.22 2.28 -17.44
CA ASN A 258 0.17 1.63 -16.20
C ASN A 258 -0.91 0.68 -15.69
N TYR A 259 -0.62 -0.63 -15.66
CA TYR A 259 -1.55 -1.67 -15.22
C TYR A 259 -1.44 -2.02 -13.72
N ASP A 260 -0.73 -1.22 -12.91
CA ASP A 260 -0.60 -1.49 -11.47
C ASP A 260 -1.88 -1.14 -10.72
N LEU A 261 -2.59 -2.18 -10.30
CA LEU A 261 -3.77 -2.09 -9.46
C LEU A 261 -3.55 -1.24 -8.20
N ASN A 262 -2.35 -1.24 -7.60
CA ASN A 262 -2.09 -0.42 -6.41
C ASN A 262 -2.24 1.09 -6.67
N ARG A 263 -2.05 1.54 -7.92
CA ARG A 263 -2.20 2.95 -8.34
C ARG A 263 -3.64 3.32 -8.74
N MET A 264 -4.56 2.36 -8.74
CA MET A 264 -5.94 2.54 -9.21
C MET A 264 -6.98 2.41 -8.08
N GLN A 265 -6.96 3.26 -7.05
CA GLN A 265 -7.76 3.12 -5.80
C GLN A 265 -9.20 2.58 -5.99
N GLY A 266 -10.04 3.23 -6.82
CA GLY A 266 -11.42 2.79 -7.08
C GLY A 266 -11.52 1.40 -7.72
N ALA A 267 -10.74 1.14 -8.77
CA ALA A 267 -10.72 -0.17 -9.44
C ALA A 267 -10.11 -1.27 -8.56
N ASN A 268 -9.08 -0.95 -7.77
CA ASN A 268 -8.48 -1.81 -6.76
C ASN A 268 -9.49 -2.26 -5.71
N THR A 269 -10.34 -1.35 -5.25
CA THR A 269 -11.40 -1.65 -4.27
C THR A 269 -12.37 -2.69 -4.84
N LEU A 270 -12.90 -2.48 -6.05
CA LEU A 270 -13.84 -3.40 -6.71
C LEU A 270 -13.19 -4.76 -7.01
N TRP A 271 -11.99 -4.76 -7.58
CA TRP A 271 -11.26 -5.97 -7.92
C TRP A 271 -10.86 -6.79 -6.69
N SER A 272 -10.42 -6.11 -5.62
CA SER A 272 -10.15 -6.73 -4.32
C SER A 272 -11.42 -7.34 -3.71
N LEU A 273 -12.56 -6.65 -3.77
CA LEU A 273 -13.84 -7.19 -3.28
C LEU A 273 -14.25 -8.48 -4.00
N VAL A 274 -14.13 -8.52 -5.33
CA VAL A 274 -14.39 -9.71 -6.16
C VAL A 274 -13.51 -10.88 -5.74
N PHE A 275 -12.20 -10.65 -5.66
CA PHE A 275 -11.22 -11.67 -5.28
C PHE A 275 -11.46 -12.19 -3.85
N VAL A 276 -11.66 -11.28 -2.89
CA VAL A 276 -11.89 -11.64 -1.48
C VAL A 276 -13.23 -12.35 -1.29
N ALA A 277 -14.32 -11.89 -1.92
CA ALA A 277 -15.63 -12.52 -1.80
C ALA A 277 -15.57 -13.97 -2.32
N THR A 278 -14.87 -14.17 -3.44
CA THR A 278 -14.55 -15.48 -4.03
C THR A 278 -13.79 -16.34 -3.02
N VAL A 279 -12.63 -15.88 -2.55
CA VAL A 279 -11.79 -16.59 -1.56
C VAL A 279 -12.56 -16.91 -0.26
N PHE A 280 -13.49 -16.07 0.18
CA PHE A 280 -14.28 -16.32 1.38
C PHE A 280 -15.46 -17.27 1.16
N ARG A 281 -15.99 -17.36 -0.06
CA ARG A 281 -17.08 -18.30 -0.42
C ARG A 281 -16.56 -19.71 -0.64
N PHE A 282 -15.40 -19.85 -1.28
CA PHE A 282 -14.77 -21.15 -1.52
C PHE A 282 -13.96 -21.58 -0.29
N ARG A 283 -14.28 -22.72 0.30
CA ARG A 283 -13.62 -23.27 1.51
C ARG A 283 -13.14 -24.71 1.24
N PRO A 284 -12.14 -24.93 0.37
CA PRO A 284 -11.56 -26.25 0.16
C PRO A 284 -10.97 -26.82 1.45
N ARG A 285 -11.07 -28.15 1.63
CA ARG A 285 -10.42 -28.84 2.74
C ARG A 285 -8.90 -28.88 2.51
N LEU A 286 -8.13 -28.47 3.51
CA LEU A 286 -6.66 -28.42 3.47
C LEU A 286 -6.00 -29.56 4.26
N ASP A 287 -6.63 -30.73 4.29
CA ASP A 287 -6.15 -31.89 5.05
C ASP A 287 -4.79 -32.42 4.51
N TRP A 288 -4.46 -32.10 3.26
CA TRP A 288 -3.18 -32.36 2.63
C TRP A 288 -2.04 -31.46 3.15
N LEU A 289 -2.33 -30.23 3.59
CA LEU A 289 -1.30 -29.25 3.98
C LEU A 289 -0.47 -29.76 5.17
N GLY A 290 -1.14 -30.38 6.15
CA GLY A 290 -0.48 -31.00 7.30
C GLY A 290 0.33 -32.27 7.00
N ARG A 291 0.21 -32.84 5.78
CA ARG A 291 1.04 -33.95 5.31
C ARG A 291 2.41 -33.45 4.86
N ILE A 292 2.46 -32.26 4.25
CA ILE A 292 3.70 -31.63 3.79
C ILE A 292 4.31 -30.79 4.94
N ARG A 293 5.00 -31.49 5.85
CA ARG A 293 5.64 -30.90 7.04
C ARG A 293 6.46 -29.61 6.81
N PRO A 294 7.30 -29.47 5.77
CA PRO A 294 8.04 -28.22 5.56
C PRO A 294 7.14 -27.05 5.16
N LEU A 295 6.08 -27.29 4.38
CA LEU A 295 5.13 -26.26 3.95
C LEU A 295 4.25 -25.78 5.12
N ASP A 296 3.75 -26.70 5.96
CA ASP A 296 3.04 -26.39 7.20
C ASP A 296 3.90 -25.52 8.15
N ARG A 297 5.20 -25.87 8.30
CA ARG A 297 6.18 -25.05 9.05
C ARG A 297 6.41 -23.67 8.43
N ALA A 298 6.53 -23.57 7.10
CA ALA A 298 6.72 -22.29 6.42
C ALA A 298 5.50 -21.37 6.62
N VAL A 299 4.28 -21.90 6.45
CA VAL A 299 3.04 -21.16 6.72
C VAL A 299 2.96 -20.72 8.19
N GLU A 300 3.33 -21.56 9.15
CA GLU A 300 3.36 -21.18 10.56
C GLU A 300 4.36 -20.05 10.85
N LEU A 301 5.59 -20.14 10.32
CA LEU A 301 6.65 -19.15 10.46
C LEU A 301 6.25 -17.79 9.85
N LEU A 302 5.82 -17.78 8.58
CA LEU A 302 5.38 -16.58 7.86
C LEU A 302 4.25 -15.85 8.61
N ASN A 303 3.31 -16.60 9.20
CA ASN A 303 2.22 -16.01 9.99
C ASN A 303 2.64 -15.53 11.39
N ALA A 304 3.67 -16.13 11.99
CA ALA A 304 4.16 -15.80 13.32
C ALA A 304 5.24 -14.70 13.35
N ARG A 305 5.76 -14.34 12.18
CA ARG A 305 6.78 -13.29 11.93
C ARG A 305 6.32 -12.27 10.88
N ALA A 306 5.00 -12.16 10.70
CA ALA A 306 4.40 -11.44 9.60
C ALA A 306 4.67 -9.93 9.63
N VAL A 307 4.83 -9.32 10.81
CA VAL A 307 5.09 -7.88 10.94
C VAL A 307 6.56 -7.61 10.68
N THR A 308 7.47 -8.43 11.22
CA THR A 308 8.91 -8.33 10.92
C THR A 308 9.19 -8.55 9.43
N ILE A 309 8.68 -9.61 8.81
CA ILE A 309 8.85 -9.84 7.37
C ILE A 309 8.31 -8.65 6.56
N TYR A 310 7.13 -8.15 6.91
CA TYR A 310 6.51 -7.04 6.19
C TYR A 310 7.27 -5.72 6.34
N LEU A 311 7.78 -5.37 7.53
CA LEU A 311 8.56 -4.14 7.71
C LEU A 311 9.92 -4.21 7.02
N TRP A 312 10.59 -5.37 7.04
CA TRP A 312 11.98 -5.49 6.60
C TRP A 312 12.17 -5.88 5.14
N HIS A 313 11.16 -6.37 4.41
CA HIS A 313 11.36 -6.89 3.05
C HIS A 313 11.80 -5.84 2.02
N LEU A 314 11.33 -4.59 2.10
CA LEU A 314 11.74 -3.52 1.17
C LEU A 314 13.15 -3.00 1.48
N PRO A 315 13.52 -2.71 2.74
CA PRO A 315 14.91 -2.43 3.11
C PRO A 315 15.88 -3.57 2.76
N ALA A 316 15.47 -4.83 2.98
CA ALA A 316 16.22 -6.00 2.52
C ALA A 316 16.32 -6.08 0.99
N GLY A 317 15.30 -5.62 0.26
CA GLY A 317 15.32 -5.48 -1.20
C GLY A 317 16.37 -4.48 -1.70
N VAL A 318 16.45 -3.30 -1.07
CA VAL A 318 17.49 -2.30 -1.39
C VAL A 318 18.87 -2.85 -1.10
N LEU A 319 19.09 -3.42 0.08
CA LEU A 319 20.38 -4.01 0.46
C LEU A 319 20.77 -5.17 -0.46
N ALA A 320 19.83 -6.05 -0.82
CA ALA A 320 20.08 -7.11 -1.79
C ALA A 320 20.50 -6.56 -3.16
N GLY A 321 19.83 -5.49 -3.63
CA GLY A 321 20.19 -4.80 -4.87
C GLY A 321 21.63 -4.32 -4.88
N SER A 322 22.07 -3.67 -3.81
CA SER A 322 23.47 -3.22 -3.65
C SER A 322 24.46 -4.39 -3.58
N LEU A 323 24.16 -5.44 -2.81
CA LEU A 323 25.07 -6.58 -2.61
C LEU A 323 25.30 -7.39 -3.89
N ILE A 324 24.28 -7.55 -4.74
CA ILE A 324 24.38 -8.36 -5.96
C ILE A 324 24.79 -7.55 -7.19
N ALA A 325 24.78 -6.22 -7.14
CA ALA A 325 25.03 -5.37 -8.31
C ALA A 325 26.29 -5.76 -9.13
N PRO A 326 27.45 -6.09 -8.53
CA PRO A 326 28.64 -6.50 -9.28
C PRO A 326 28.44 -7.81 -10.06
N VAL A 327 27.69 -8.77 -9.50
CA VAL A 327 27.44 -10.09 -10.10
C VAL A 327 26.29 -10.01 -11.11
N ALA A 328 25.26 -9.21 -10.82
CA ALA A 328 24.07 -9.09 -11.66
C ALA A 328 24.36 -8.36 -12.99
N ALA A 329 25.42 -7.56 -13.07
CA ALA A 329 25.87 -6.92 -14.30
C ALA A 329 26.35 -7.93 -15.37
N SER A 330 26.88 -9.08 -14.96
CA SER A 330 27.35 -10.15 -15.86
C SER A 330 26.37 -11.34 -15.96
N GLY A 331 25.35 -11.38 -15.10
CA GLY A 331 24.37 -12.47 -15.04
C GLY A 331 23.25 -12.36 -16.08
N GLY A 332 22.84 -13.50 -16.63
CA GLY A 332 21.62 -13.60 -17.44
C GLY A 332 20.35 -13.30 -16.62
N TRP A 333 19.27 -12.88 -17.31
CA TRP A 333 18.01 -12.44 -16.68
C TRP A 333 17.44 -13.42 -15.65
N MET A 334 17.44 -14.73 -15.95
CA MET A 334 17.02 -15.78 -15.01
C MET A 334 17.90 -15.86 -13.77
N THR A 335 19.23 -15.85 -13.93
CA THR A 335 20.19 -15.84 -12.83
C THR A 335 19.96 -14.65 -11.92
N ASN A 336 19.72 -13.47 -12.50
CA ASN A 336 19.45 -12.23 -11.76
C ASN A 336 18.14 -12.29 -10.97
N ILE A 337 17.08 -12.89 -11.51
CA ILE A 337 15.81 -13.11 -10.79
C ILE A 337 16.00 -14.07 -9.61
N VAL A 338 16.63 -15.23 -9.84
CA VAL A 338 16.84 -16.25 -8.81
C VAL A 338 17.73 -15.71 -7.69
N LEU A 339 18.83 -15.05 -8.05
CA LEU A 339 19.76 -14.44 -7.09
C LEU A 339 19.09 -13.33 -6.27
N ARG A 340 18.32 -12.43 -6.91
CA ARG A 340 17.54 -11.38 -6.21
C ARG A 340 16.58 -11.98 -5.18
N LEU A 341 15.77 -12.96 -5.58
CA LEU A 341 14.81 -13.60 -4.68
C LEU A 341 15.52 -14.34 -3.54
N ALA A 342 16.59 -15.08 -3.83
CA ALA A 342 17.35 -15.81 -2.82
C ALA A 342 17.97 -14.87 -1.77
N VAL A 343 18.69 -13.82 -2.21
CA VAL A 343 19.34 -12.87 -1.30
C VAL A 343 18.31 -12.10 -0.46
N VAL A 344 17.19 -11.66 -1.05
CA VAL A 344 16.13 -10.98 -0.27
C VAL A 344 15.51 -11.91 0.77
N TRP A 345 15.21 -13.17 0.45
CA TRP A 345 14.68 -14.12 1.44
C TRP A 345 15.70 -14.47 2.52
N VAL A 346 17.00 -14.53 2.21
CA VAL A 346 18.07 -14.67 3.21
C VAL A 346 18.12 -13.46 4.14
N LEU A 347 18.13 -12.24 3.61
CA LEU A 347 18.13 -11.00 4.41
C LEU A 347 16.86 -10.83 5.25
N VAL A 348 15.69 -11.21 4.72
CA VAL A 348 14.44 -11.29 5.49
C VAL A 348 14.56 -12.35 6.61
N GLY A 349 15.21 -13.48 6.35
CA GLY A 349 15.54 -14.49 7.36
C GLY A 349 16.43 -13.94 8.49
N VAL A 350 17.45 -13.16 8.14
CA VAL A 350 18.31 -12.45 9.10
C VAL A 350 17.50 -11.45 9.93
N ALA A 351 16.66 -10.63 9.30
CA ALA A 351 15.78 -9.70 10.01
C ALA A 351 14.78 -10.42 10.95
N VAL A 352 14.26 -11.59 10.55
CA VAL A 352 13.43 -12.45 11.39
C VAL A 352 14.22 -13.01 12.59
N ALA A 353 15.49 -13.38 12.42
CA ALA A 353 16.32 -13.84 13.53
C ALA A 353 16.65 -12.70 14.52
N LEU A 354 17.01 -11.51 14.01
CA LEU A 354 17.39 -10.35 14.82
C LEU A 354 16.21 -9.69 15.55
N PHE A 355 15.05 -9.58 14.90
CA PHE A 355 13.92 -8.77 15.39
C PHE A 355 12.62 -9.55 15.63
N GLY A 356 12.52 -10.80 15.16
CA GLY A 356 11.29 -11.61 15.25
C GLY A 356 10.86 -11.96 16.69
N TRP A 357 11.78 -11.89 17.66
CA TRP A 357 11.47 -12.06 19.08
C TRP A 357 10.57 -10.95 19.63
N ILE A 358 10.58 -9.76 19.03
CA ILE A 358 9.74 -8.63 19.43
C ILE A 358 8.25 -8.98 19.22
N GLU A 359 7.91 -9.70 18.15
CA GLU A 359 6.53 -10.21 17.94
C GLU A 359 6.09 -11.22 19.01
N ASP A 360 7.02 -11.99 19.58
CA ASP A 360 6.71 -12.93 20.66
C ASP A 360 6.47 -12.20 21.99
N LEU A 361 7.33 -11.25 22.34
CA LEU A 361 7.13 -10.38 23.51
C LEU A 361 5.82 -9.60 23.40
N ALA A 362 5.57 -8.98 22.25
CA ALA A 362 4.33 -8.30 21.89
C ALA A 362 3.10 -9.24 22.01
N ALA A 363 3.25 -10.52 21.66
CA ALA A 363 2.21 -11.52 21.81
C ALA A 363 2.01 -12.05 23.26
N ARG A 364 2.94 -11.78 24.20
CA ARG A 364 3.13 -12.49 25.49
C ARG A 364 3.43 -13.99 25.30
N ARG A 365 4.40 -14.29 24.44
CA ARG A 365 5.02 -15.62 24.27
C ARG A 365 6.48 -15.55 24.72
N ARG A 366 7.11 -16.70 24.98
CA ARG A 366 8.56 -16.76 25.18
C ARG A 366 9.27 -16.38 23.87
N PRO A 367 10.33 -15.54 23.89
CA PRO A 367 11.17 -15.27 22.72
C PRO A 367 11.64 -16.56 22.06
N SER A 368 11.54 -16.61 20.72
CA SER A 368 12.03 -17.73 19.93
C SER A 368 12.47 -17.24 18.54
N VAL A 369 13.54 -17.80 17.97
CA VAL A 369 13.89 -17.52 16.57
C VAL A 369 12.89 -18.23 15.65
N VAL A 370 12.79 -19.55 15.82
CA VAL A 370 11.76 -20.39 15.17
C VAL A 370 10.60 -20.60 16.16
N PRO A 371 9.36 -20.22 15.81
CA PRO A 371 8.20 -20.44 16.67
C PRO A 371 8.05 -21.93 17.04
N ALA A 372 7.99 -22.22 18.34
CA ALA A 372 7.60 -23.55 18.80
C ALA A 372 6.16 -23.84 18.36
N ARG A 373 5.92 -25.05 17.83
CA ARG A 373 4.58 -25.49 17.42
C ARG A 373 3.59 -25.28 18.55
N VAL A 374 2.48 -24.59 18.26
CA VAL A 374 1.31 -24.62 19.13
C VAL A 374 0.61 -25.97 18.95
N SER A 375 1.23 -27.02 19.50
CA SER A 375 0.54 -28.29 19.71
C SER A 375 -0.70 -27.99 20.57
N PRO A 376 -1.91 -28.41 20.16
CA PRO A 376 -3.07 -28.27 21.03
C PRO A 376 -2.74 -29.01 22.34
N ALA A 377 -2.97 -28.33 23.47
CA ALA A 377 -2.68 -28.91 24.78
C ALA A 377 -3.41 -30.26 24.86
N ARG A 378 -2.64 -31.34 25.03
CA ARG A 378 -3.20 -32.68 25.21
C ARG A 378 -4.17 -32.58 26.40
N PRO A 379 -5.44 -32.98 26.27
CA PRO A 379 -6.37 -32.94 27.39
C PRO A 379 -5.71 -33.62 28.59
N ARG A 380 -5.54 -32.86 29.68
CA ARG A 380 -5.02 -33.42 30.92
C ARG A 380 -5.98 -34.55 31.29
N PRO A 381 -5.52 -35.80 31.48
CA PRO A 381 -6.43 -36.89 31.80
C PRO A 381 -7.16 -36.51 33.07
N THR A 382 -8.46 -36.26 32.95
CA THR A 382 -9.35 -36.22 34.10
C THR A 382 -9.28 -37.61 34.70
N GLY A 383 -8.74 -37.72 35.90
CA GLY A 383 -8.78 -38.98 36.65
C GLY A 383 -10.22 -39.50 36.70
N PRO A 384 -10.42 -40.83 36.72
CA PRO A 384 -11.75 -41.41 36.66
C PRO A 384 -12.64 -40.80 37.74
N ALA A 385 -13.72 -40.15 37.31
CA ALA A 385 -14.73 -39.66 38.24
C ALA A 385 -15.32 -40.88 38.98
N PRO A 386 -15.52 -40.81 40.30
CA PRO A 386 -16.06 -41.93 41.05
C PRO A 386 -17.45 -42.27 40.53
N ILE A 387 -17.61 -43.51 40.03
CA ILE A 387 -18.89 -44.03 39.60
C ILE A 387 -19.77 -44.15 40.85
N ARG A 388 -20.69 -43.21 41.04
CA ARG A 388 -21.81 -43.41 41.98
C ARG A 388 -22.67 -44.52 41.40
N ALA A 389 -22.66 -45.67 42.05
CA ALA A 389 -23.56 -46.78 41.72
C ALA A 389 -25.02 -46.30 41.84
N ALA A 390 -25.75 -46.29 40.73
CA ALA A 390 -27.18 -46.12 40.72
C ALA A 390 -27.84 -47.51 40.70
N THR A 391 -28.68 -47.77 41.69
CA THR A 391 -29.43 -49.02 41.85
C THR A 391 -30.33 -49.27 40.63
N PRO A 392 -30.44 -50.52 40.12
CA PRO A 392 -31.34 -50.81 39.00
C PRO A 392 -32.81 -50.74 39.46
N ALA A 393 -33.62 -49.95 38.74
CA ALA A 393 -35.07 -49.93 38.84
C ALA A 393 -35.69 -51.01 37.92
N PRO A 394 -36.89 -51.53 38.20
CA PRO A 394 -37.45 -52.69 37.50
C PRO A 394 -37.91 -52.36 36.07
N VAL A 395 -37.79 -53.36 35.20
CA VAL A 395 -38.21 -53.30 33.79
C VAL A 395 -39.73 -53.44 33.69
N GLY A 396 -40.40 -52.44 33.11
CA GLY A 396 -41.78 -52.54 32.62
C GLY A 396 -41.83 -52.91 31.13
N PRO A 397 -42.89 -53.58 30.64
CA PRO A 397 -42.99 -54.00 29.24
C PRO A 397 -43.22 -52.81 28.30
N ALA A 398 -42.69 -52.90 27.09
CA ALA A 398 -42.82 -51.88 26.05
C ALA A 398 -44.19 -51.93 25.35
N PRO A 399 -44.76 -50.78 24.96
CA PRO A 399 -45.78 -50.70 23.93
C PRO A 399 -45.14 -50.49 22.55
N ASP A 400 -45.65 -51.19 21.54
CA ASP A 400 -45.19 -51.08 20.15
C ASP A 400 -45.47 -49.69 19.54
N GLY A 401 -44.50 -49.18 18.78
CA GLY A 401 -44.57 -47.90 18.06
C GLY A 401 -43.75 -47.98 16.77
N PRO A 402 -44.16 -47.28 15.69
CA PRO A 402 -43.90 -47.73 14.33
C PRO A 402 -42.44 -47.59 13.86
N GLU A 403 -42.07 -48.52 12.98
CA GLU A 403 -40.79 -48.64 12.29
C GLU A 403 -40.37 -47.32 11.61
N SER A 404 -39.24 -46.75 12.04
CA SER A 404 -38.71 -45.51 11.46
C SER A 404 -37.79 -45.80 10.27
N ALA A 405 -38.32 -45.61 9.06
CA ALA A 405 -37.58 -45.81 7.82
C ALA A 405 -36.28 -44.95 7.77
N PRO A 406 -35.17 -45.49 7.22
CA PRO A 406 -33.89 -44.79 7.22
C PRO A 406 -33.91 -43.55 6.32
N VAL A 407 -33.73 -42.37 6.94
CA VAL A 407 -33.65 -41.07 6.25
C VAL A 407 -32.44 -41.03 5.31
N ARG A 408 -32.66 -41.37 4.02
CA ARG A 408 -31.67 -41.20 2.96
C ARG A 408 -31.39 -39.70 2.77
N ARG A 409 -30.23 -39.23 3.26
CA ARG A 409 -29.73 -37.89 2.93
C ARG A 409 -29.50 -37.78 1.41
N PRO A 410 -29.99 -36.73 0.73
CA PRO A 410 -29.75 -36.57 -0.70
C PRO A 410 -28.27 -36.30 -0.97
N VAL A 411 -27.61 -37.23 -1.66
CA VAL A 411 -26.26 -37.03 -2.21
C VAL A 411 -26.38 -36.09 -3.40
N VAL A 412 -26.06 -34.82 -3.18
CA VAL A 412 -26.01 -33.82 -4.28
C VAL A 412 -24.82 -34.17 -5.19
N PRO A 413 -25.03 -34.42 -6.49
CA PRO A 413 -23.95 -34.85 -7.38
C PRO A 413 -22.95 -33.71 -7.60
N ALA A 414 -21.67 -33.97 -7.29
CA ALA A 414 -20.59 -32.98 -7.36
C ALA A 414 -20.14 -32.62 -8.80
N VAL A 415 -20.87 -33.05 -9.82
CA VAL A 415 -20.40 -33.09 -11.22
C VAL A 415 -21.20 -32.13 -12.10
N ARG A 416 -20.82 -30.83 -12.07
CA ARG A 416 -21.14 -29.84 -13.12
C ARG A 416 -20.30 -28.55 -13.00
N TRP A 417 -19.86 -28.19 -11.79
CA TRP A 417 -19.16 -26.91 -11.52
C TRP A 417 -17.71 -26.85 -12.00
N HIS A 418 -17.01 -27.98 -12.18
CA HIS A 418 -15.64 -27.98 -12.68
C HIS A 418 -15.50 -27.34 -14.07
N ARG A 419 -16.48 -27.51 -14.98
CA ARG A 419 -16.41 -26.90 -16.31
C ARG A 419 -16.49 -25.37 -16.26
N ALA A 420 -17.35 -24.80 -15.41
CA ALA A 420 -17.44 -23.35 -15.22
C ALA A 420 -16.18 -22.77 -14.57
N MET A 421 -15.58 -23.48 -13.61
CA MET A 421 -14.32 -23.05 -12.99
C MET A 421 -13.15 -23.15 -13.98
N VAL A 422 -13.09 -24.20 -14.80
CA VAL A 422 -12.07 -24.36 -15.85
C VAL A 422 -12.24 -23.31 -16.95
N THR A 423 -13.44 -22.91 -17.34
CA THR A 423 -13.62 -21.82 -18.31
C THR A 423 -13.30 -20.44 -17.71
N THR A 424 -13.66 -20.15 -16.46
CA THR A 424 -13.26 -18.87 -15.82
C THR A 424 -11.75 -18.79 -15.61
N VAL A 425 -11.11 -19.87 -15.13
CA VAL A 425 -9.64 -19.94 -15.01
C VAL A 425 -8.98 -19.93 -16.39
N GLY A 426 -9.58 -20.55 -17.40
CA GLY A 426 -9.09 -20.55 -18.78
C GLY A 426 -9.15 -19.17 -19.45
N VAL A 427 -10.24 -18.42 -19.25
CA VAL A 427 -10.36 -17.03 -19.75
C VAL A 427 -9.41 -16.08 -19.01
N LEU A 428 -9.25 -16.25 -17.68
CA LEU A 428 -8.23 -15.51 -16.91
C LEU A 428 -6.81 -15.88 -17.36
N ALA A 429 -6.52 -17.15 -17.62
CA ALA A 429 -5.22 -17.61 -18.11
C ALA A 429 -4.94 -17.16 -19.55
N ALA A 430 -5.96 -17.09 -20.41
CA ALA A 430 -5.85 -16.54 -21.77
C ALA A 430 -5.61 -15.03 -21.74
N GLY A 431 -6.32 -14.28 -20.89
CA GLY A 431 -6.09 -12.85 -20.69
C GLY A 431 -4.72 -12.55 -20.08
N LEU A 432 -4.30 -13.32 -19.07
CA LEU A 432 -2.96 -13.23 -18.48
C LEU A 432 -1.86 -13.65 -19.46
N GLY A 433 -2.11 -14.65 -20.30
CA GLY A 433 -1.20 -15.05 -21.38
C GLY A 433 -1.05 -13.94 -22.42
N LEU A 434 -2.15 -13.33 -22.85
CA LEU A 434 -2.14 -12.22 -23.81
C LEU A 434 -1.45 -10.97 -23.23
N MET A 435 -1.64 -10.66 -21.94
CA MET A 435 -0.90 -9.58 -21.27
C MET A 435 0.58 -9.93 -21.06
N ALA A 436 0.91 -11.16 -20.65
CA ALA A 436 2.30 -11.59 -20.45
C ALA A 436 3.10 -11.63 -21.77
N VAL A 437 2.45 -11.97 -22.88
CA VAL A 437 3.05 -11.91 -24.23
C VAL A 437 3.23 -10.45 -24.69
N ASN A 438 2.28 -9.56 -24.43
CA ASN A 438 2.43 -8.12 -24.75
C ASN A 438 3.43 -7.39 -23.83
N LEU A 439 3.75 -7.95 -22.66
CA LEU A 439 4.73 -7.41 -21.71
C LEU A 439 6.06 -8.19 -21.72
N TRP A 440 6.26 -9.05 -22.72
CA TRP A 440 7.52 -9.75 -22.93
C TRP A 440 8.60 -8.77 -23.43
N PRO A 441 9.77 -8.65 -22.77
CA PRO A 441 10.86 -7.79 -23.24
C PRO A 441 11.36 -8.29 -24.61
N GLY A 442 11.00 -7.57 -25.67
CA GLY A 442 11.28 -7.95 -27.06
C GLY A 442 10.09 -7.75 -28.01
N VAL A 443 8.85 -7.76 -27.53
CA VAL A 443 7.68 -7.37 -28.33
C VAL A 443 7.48 -5.86 -28.20
N THR A 444 8.26 -5.09 -28.95
CA THR A 444 8.10 -3.63 -29.02
C THR A 444 6.85 -3.26 -29.80
N THR A 445 5.68 -3.34 -29.17
CA THR A 445 4.62 -2.41 -29.55
C THR A 445 5.16 -1.02 -29.26
N ARG A 446 5.28 -0.18 -30.29
CA ARG A 446 5.58 1.25 -30.09
C ARG A 446 4.37 1.84 -29.39
N ILE A 447 4.39 1.84 -28.07
CA ILE A 447 3.47 2.64 -27.26
C ILE A 447 3.74 4.09 -27.68
N ARG A 448 2.90 4.62 -28.59
CA ARG A 448 2.71 6.06 -28.65
C ARG A 448 2.28 6.43 -27.23
N GLN A 449 3.16 7.14 -26.52
CA GLN A 449 2.76 7.76 -25.28
C GLN A 449 1.47 8.54 -25.58
N PRO A 450 0.39 8.36 -24.79
CA PRO A 450 -0.74 9.26 -24.92
C PRO A 450 -0.19 10.67 -24.77
N VAL A 451 -0.58 11.57 -25.68
CA VAL A 451 -0.16 12.97 -25.62
C VAL A 451 -0.72 13.54 -24.33
N ARG A 452 0.11 13.54 -23.28
CA ARG A 452 -0.17 14.23 -22.03
C ARG A 452 -0.26 15.70 -22.43
N GLN A 453 -1.34 16.39 -22.06
CA GLN A 453 -1.43 17.82 -22.34
C GLN A 453 -0.44 18.52 -21.41
N GLU A 454 0.75 18.79 -21.94
CA GLU A 454 1.80 19.50 -21.23
C GLU A 454 1.39 20.97 -21.14
N VAL A 455 1.23 21.47 -19.92
CA VAL A 455 1.02 22.90 -19.67
C VAL A 455 2.40 23.51 -19.48
N THR A 456 2.72 24.53 -20.28
CA THR A 456 4.01 25.22 -20.21
C THR A 456 3.87 26.59 -19.56
N TYR A 457 4.65 26.86 -18.53
CA TYR A 457 4.74 28.17 -17.89
C TYR A 457 6.09 28.80 -18.23
N ALA A 458 6.10 29.93 -18.94
CA ALA A 458 7.33 30.65 -19.21
C ALA A 458 7.88 31.29 -17.94
N LEU A 459 9.21 31.32 -17.79
CA LEU A 459 9.88 31.91 -16.62
C LEU A 459 9.57 33.40 -16.48
N SER A 460 9.38 34.11 -17.60
CA SER A 460 8.98 35.52 -17.67
C SER A 460 7.64 35.83 -17.00
N ASP A 461 6.79 34.82 -16.82
CA ASP A 461 5.41 34.95 -16.34
C ASP A 461 5.30 34.53 -14.86
N LEU A 462 6.42 34.22 -14.21
CA LEU A 462 6.52 33.74 -12.82
C LEU A 462 7.25 34.75 -11.93
N PRO A 463 6.99 34.76 -10.60
CA PRO A 463 7.75 35.58 -9.66
C PRO A 463 9.20 35.09 -9.56
N ILE A 464 10.14 35.94 -9.99
CA ILE A 464 11.59 35.70 -9.91
C ILE A 464 12.17 36.49 -8.74
N LEU A 465 12.94 35.82 -7.88
CA LEU A 465 13.80 36.44 -6.88
C LEU A 465 15.23 36.49 -7.41
N VAL A 466 15.90 37.63 -7.30
CA VAL A 466 17.27 37.84 -7.81
C VAL A 466 18.21 38.10 -6.63
N ASP A 467 19.21 37.24 -6.46
CA ASP A 467 20.25 37.39 -5.43
C ASP A 467 21.61 37.68 -6.10
N GLY A 468 22.16 38.86 -5.88
CA GLY A 468 23.51 39.26 -6.33
C GLY A 468 23.71 40.78 -6.38
N ASP A 469 24.92 41.26 -6.10
CA ASP A 469 25.29 42.69 -6.05
C ASP A 469 25.43 43.35 -7.44
N ALA A 470 24.39 43.24 -8.27
CA ALA A 470 24.24 43.98 -9.53
C ALA A 470 22.83 44.60 -9.60
N ALA A 471 22.78 45.93 -9.56
CA ALA A 471 21.59 46.75 -9.30
C ALA A 471 20.39 46.56 -10.26
N GLU A 472 19.18 46.51 -9.67
CA GLU A 472 17.82 46.80 -10.20
C GLU A 472 17.31 46.15 -11.53
N PRO A 473 15.97 46.14 -11.75
CA PRO A 473 15.35 45.82 -13.05
C PRO A 473 15.47 46.94 -14.12
N LEU A 474 15.42 46.62 -15.42
CA LEU A 474 15.40 47.51 -16.61
C LEU A 474 13.94 47.54 -16.94
N ALA A 475 13.29 48.67 -16.70
CA ALA A 475 12.37 49.12 -17.73
C ALA A 475 13.15 49.19 -19.07
N PRO A 476 12.57 48.71 -20.19
CA PRO A 476 13.35 48.38 -21.38
C PRO A 476 13.92 49.63 -22.06
N THR A 477 15.24 49.69 -22.18
CA THR A 477 15.89 50.65 -23.08
C THR A 477 16.89 49.95 -23.98
N THR A 478 16.53 49.89 -25.27
CA THR A 478 17.40 49.59 -26.41
C THR A 478 18.74 50.30 -26.27
N VAL A 479 19.84 49.55 -26.19
CA VAL A 479 21.21 50.13 -26.15
C VAL A 479 21.33 51.22 -25.05
N GLY A 480 20.80 50.90 -23.87
CA GLY A 480 21.05 51.54 -22.56
C GLY A 480 20.05 52.63 -22.13
N PRO A 481 19.80 52.87 -20.81
CA PRO A 481 20.36 52.18 -19.62
C PRO A 481 19.34 51.61 -18.57
N ALA A 482 19.86 50.72 -17.68
CA ALA A 482 19.44 50.29 -16.30
C ALA A 482 18.11 49.52 -16.03
N GLY A 483 18.02 48.25 -15.50
CA GLY A 483 18.87 47.00 -15.42
C GLY A 483 18.51 45.66 -16.25
N ALA A 484 17.39 44.90 -16.07
CA ALA A 484 16.77 43.85 -16.98
C ALA A 484 15.17 43.81 -17.19
N THR A 485 14.59 43.50 -18.39
CA THR A 485 13.12 43.27 -18.77
C THR A 485 12.94 42.05 -19.73
N PRO A 486 11.79 41.32 -19.77
CA PRO A 486 11.53 40.26 -20.77
C PRO A 486 11.44 40.79 -22.22
N GLY A 487 12.21 40.20 -23.14
CA GLY A 487 12.28 40.66 -24.53
C GLY A 487 12.48 39.55 -25.57
N VAL A 488 12.18 39.89 -26.83
CA VAL A 488 12.46 39.05 -28.00
C VAL A 488 13.96 39.10 -28.30
N VAL A 489 14.61 37.95 -28.45
CA VAL A 489 16.04 37.85 -28.81
C VAL A 489 16.22 36.98 -30.03
N THR A 490 17.08 37.38 -30.96
CA THR A 490 17.45 36.58 -32.13
C THR A 490 18.82 35.94 -31.91
N LEU A 491 18.88 34.62 -31.82
CA LEU A 491 20.11 33.85 -31.65
C LEU A 491 20.40 33.07 -32.93
N HIS A 492 21.57 33.32 -33.55
CA HIS A 492 21.99 32.70 -34.82
C HIS A 492 20.95 32.69 -35.96
N GLY A 493 20.01 33.65 -35.96
CA GLY A 493 18.93 33.77 -36.96
C GLY A 493 17.58 33.16 -36.53
N GLU A 494 17.51 32.44 -35.41
CA GLU A 494 16.24 32.02 -34.80
C GLU A 494 15.72 33.08 -33.82
N VAL A 495 14.43 33.40 -33.92
CA VAL A 495 13.77 34.43 -33.08
C VAL A 495 13.08 33.76 -31.88
N TYR A 496 13.55 34.08 -30.68
CA TYR A 496 13.01 33.62 -29.41
C TYR A 496 12.13 34.71 -28.80
N PRO A 497 10.79 34.53 -28.71
CA PRO A 497 9.86 35.60 -28.35
C PRO A 497 9.90 36.00 -26.86
N ARG A 498 10.53 35.19 -26.03
CA ARG A 498 10.69 35.39 -24.58
C ARG A 498 12.10 34.98 -24.20
N ALA A 499 12.91 35.90 -23.74
CA ALA A 499 14.24 35.63 -23.19
C ALA A 499 14.46 36.40 -21.89
N VAL A 500 15.33 35.85 -21.05
CA VAL A 500 15.82 36.48 -19.82
C VAL A 500 17.33 36.69 -19.96
N LEU A 501 17.75 37.94 -19.92
CA LEU A 501 19.16 38.33 -19.98
C LEU A 501 19.71 38.42 -18.55
N THR A 502 20.95 37.98 -18.38
CA THR A 502 21.63 37.91 -17.09
C THR A 502 23.05 38.44 -17.17
N ALA A 503 23.41 39.41 -16.32
CA ALA A 503 24.79 39.88 -16.21
C ALA A 503 25.56 39.04 -15.18
N ALA A 504 26.67 38.44 -15.58
CA ALA A 504 27.45 37.55 -14.73
C ALA A 504 28.31 38.34 -13.70
N PRO A 505 28.33 37.95 -12.42
CA PRO A 505 27.62 36.81 -11.82
C PRO A 505 26.15 37.15 -11.45
N SER A 506 25.23 36.23 -11.72
CA SER A 506 23.81 36.35 -11.33
C SER A 506 23.20 35.02 -10.88
N ARG A 507 22.25 35.10 -9.95
CA ARG A 507 21.38 33.98 -9.54
C ARG A 507 19.91 34.39 -9.65
N LEU A 508 19.17 33.75 -10.55
CA LEU A 508 17.71 33.90 -10.67
C LEU A 508 17.02 32.72 -9.99
N ARG A 509 16.39 32.95 -8.85
CA ARG A 509 15.64 31.95 -8.08
C ARG A 509 14.15 32.02 -8.42
N VAL A 510 13.59 30.89 -8.85
CA VAL A 510 12.16 30.78 -9.21
C VAL A 510 11.55 29.56 -8.54
N GLN A 511 10.33 29.71 -8.01
CA GLN A 511 9.55 28.58 -7.51
C GLN A 511 8.77 27.94 -8.67
N PRO A 512 8.98 26.65 -9.00
CA PRO A 512 8.20 25.98 -10.04
C PRO A 512 6.71 25.89 -9.67
N PRO A 513 5.79 26.03 -10.63
CA PRO A 513 4.39 25.69 -10.41
C PRO A 513 4.21 24.22 -10.00
N ALA A 514 3.11 23.92 -9.30
CA ALA A 514 2.81 22.55 -8.88
C ALA A 514 2.60 21.63 -10.10
N GLY A 515 3.18 20.42 -10.06
CA GLY A 515 3.06 19.44 -11.15
C GLY A 515 4.10 19.58 -12.27
N CYS A 516 5.05 20.51 -12.15
CA CYS A 516 6.13 20.65 -13.13
C CYS A 516 7.16 19.52 -13.01
N GLU A 517 7.45 18.87 -14.15
CA GLU A 517 8.40 17.76 -14.23
C GLU A 517 9.76 18.22 -14.81
N ARG A 518 9.76 19.24 -15.68
CA ARG A 518 10.96 19.67 -16.44
C ARG A 518 11.07 21.19 -16.57
N LEU A 519 12.30 21.69 -16.64
CA LEU A 519 12.65 23.02 -17.13
C LEU A 519 13.31 22.86 -18.51
N GLN A 520 12.83 23.61 -19.50
CA GLN A 520 13.48 23.75 -20.81
C GLN A 520 13.99 25.18 -20.98
N ALA A 521 15.14 25.35 -21.64
CA ALA A 521 15.63 26.66 -22.10
C ALA A 521 16.61 26.46 -23.27
N VAL A 522 16.97 27.55 -23.94
CA VAL A 522 18.15 27.65 -24.81
C VAL A 522 19.13 28.63 -24.16
N ILE A 523 20.38 28.22 -23.98
CA ILE A 523 21.44 29.06 -23.40
C ILE A 523 22.42 29.52 -24.48
N ASP A 524 22.80 30.79 -24.43
CA ASP A 524 23.77 31.38 -25.36
C ASP A 524 24.51 32.58 -24.76
N VAL A 525 25.67 32.91 -25.32
CA VAL A 525 26.46 34.09 -24.93
C VAL A 525 25.85 35.35 -25.56
N GLY A 526 25.92 36.49 -24.85
CA GLY A 526 25.46 37.78 -25.34
C GLY A 526 26.28 38.34 -26.52
N ALA A 527 26.00 39.59 -26.90
CA ALA A 527 26.59 40.23 -28.08
C ALA A 527 28.08 40.63 -27.93
N ASP A 528 28.71 40.29 -26.81
CA ASP A 528 30.11 40.59 -26.49
C ASP A 528 30.97 39.32 -26.62
N ASP A 529 32.26 39.45 -26.94
CA ASP A 529 33.18 38.30 -27.05
C ASP A 529 33.63 37.74 -25.68
N ALA A 530 32.71 37.75 -24.70
CA ALA A 530 32.95 37.38 -23.33
C ALA A 530 32.73 35.88 -23.06
N GLN A 531 33.32 35.38 -21.98
CA GLN A 531 33.16 33.98 -21.55
C GLN A 531 32.10 33.85 -20.46
N VAL A 532 31.15 32.92 -20.65
CA VAL A 532 30.00 32.72 -19.74
C VAL A 532 29.80 31.23 -19.46
N ALA A 533 29.53 30.86 -18.21
CA ALA A 533 29.11 29.53 -17.82
C ALA A 533 27.71 29.58 -17.17
N PHE A 534 26.84 28.65 -17.57
CA PHE A 534 25.46 28.53 -17.15
C PHE A 534 25.27 27.27 -16.31
N ALA A 535 24.63 27.39 -15.16
CA ALA A 535 24.26 26.25 -14.34
C ALA A 535 22.80 26.33 -13.88
N VAL A 536 22.15 25.18 -13.77
CA VAL A 536 20.82 25.06 -13.15
C VAL A 536 20.97 24.29 -11.85
N ARG A 537 20.49 24.87 -10.75
CA ARG A 537 20.43 24.22 -9.44
C ARG A 537 18.99 23.97 -9.03
N VAL A 538 18.69 22.79 -8.51
CA VAL A 538 17.39 22.40 -7.97
C VAL A 538 17.58 22.14 -6.48
N ASP A 539 16.88 22.90 -5.64
CA ASP A 539 17.02 22.82 -4.17
C ASP A 539 18.50 22.84 -3.72
N ASP A 540 19.24 23.86 -4.20
CA ASP A 540 20.69 24.06 -4.07
C ASP A 540 21.60 23.01 -4.75
N VAL A 541 21.10 21.92 -5.32
CA VAL A 541 21.91 20.90 -6.02
C VAL A 541 22.09 21.25 -7.50
N THR A 542 23.33 21.41 -7.99
CA THR A 542 23.60 21.58 -9.43
C THR A 542 23.21 20.33 -10.21
N VAL A 543 22.25 20.47 -11.13
CA VAL A 543 21.70 19.40 -11.98
C VAL A 543 22.07 19.57 -13.45
N PHE A 544 22.52 20.77 -13.83
CA PHE A 544 23.12 21.07 -15.14
C PHE A 544 24.22 22.11 -14.97
N ASP A 545 25.30 21.97 -15.73
CA ASP A 545 26.40 22.93 -15.88
C ASP A 545 26.86 22.87 -17.34
N SER A 546 27.00 24.01 -18.01
CA SER A 546 27.44 24.09 -19.40
C SER A 546 28.95 24.05 -19.58
N GLY A 547 29.73 24.23 -18.51
CA GLY A 547 31.11 24.70 -18.60
C GLY A 547 31.19 26.13 -19.16
N ILE A 548 32.42 26.62 -19.37
CA ILE A 548 32.66 27.93 -19.99
C ILE A 548 32.30 27.85 -21.48
N ARG A 549 31.50 28.81 -21.94
CA ARG A 549 31.09 29.02 -23.32
C ARG A 549 31.58 30.38 -23.83
N SER A 550 31.70 30.47 -25.14
CA SER A 550 32.10 31.65 -25.91
C SER A 550 31.14 31.88 -27.08
N ARG A 551 31.26 33.01 -27.77
CA ARG A 551 30.50 33.34 -28.99
C ARG A 551 30.76 32.38 -30.17
N ALA A 552 31.85 31.62 -30.12
CA ALA A 552 32.14 30.60 -31.13
C ALA A 552 31.28 29.32 -30.94
N ASP A 553 30.67 29.15 -29.76
CA ASP A 553 29.88 27.97 -29.41
C ASP A 553 28.40 28.19 -29.74
N HIS A 554 27.80 27.36 -30.59
CA HIS A 554 26.39 27.45 -30.96
C HIS A 554 25.44 27.32 -29.75
N ALA A 555 24.41 28.18 -29.69
CA ALA A 555 23.31 28.14 -28.73
C ALA A 555 22.87 26.70 -28.37
N GLN A 556 22.83 26.38 -27.07
CA GLN A 556 22.55 25.03 -26.58
C GLN A 556 21.15 24.93 -25.98
N ARG A 557 20.32 24.02 -26.51
CA ARG A 557 19.06 23.65 -25.86
C ARG A 557 19.32 22.74 -24.66
N ILE A 558 18.72 23.07 -23.53
CA ILE A 558 18.81 22.30 -22.28
C ILE A 558 17.41 21.83 -21.85
N GLU A 559 17.35 20.64 -21.25
CA GLU A 559 16.17 20.11 -20.59
C GLU A 559 16.60 19.46 -19.27
N VAL A 560 16.04 19.94 -18.17
CA VAL A 560 16.48 19.61 -16.80
C VAL A 560 15.28 19.10 -16.01
N ASN A 561 15.46 18.01 -15.26
CA ASN A 561 14.42 17.47 -14.38
C ASN A 561 14.27 18.37 -13.13
N VAL A 562 13.04 18.84 -12.89
CA VAL A 562 12.69 19.68 -11.73
C VAL A 562 11.52 19.09 -10.93
N ALA A 563 11.20 17.81 -11.15
CA ALA A 563 10.10 17.14 -10.48
C ALA A 563 10.24 17.23 -8.95
N GLN A 564 9.22 17.82 -8.31
CA GLN A 564 9.15 18.06 -6.86
C GLN A 564 10.14 19.09 -6.28
N ALA A 565 10.80 19.89 -7.13
CA ALA A 565 11.67 20.98 -6.69
C ALA A 565 10.91 22.04 -5.87
N SER A 566 11.50 22.49 -4.77
CA SER A 566 10.95 23.60 -3.95
C SER A 566 11.30 24.96 -4.56
N TYR A 567 12.50 25.09 -5.12
CA TYR A 567 12.92 26.20 -5.97
C TYR A 567 13.99 25.75 -6.97
N VAL A 568 14.17 26.55 -8.03
CA VAL A 568 15.18 26.35 -9.06
C VAL A 568 15.97 27.65 -9.23
N ASP A 569 17.29 27.54 -9.23
CA ASP A 569 18.20 28.65 -9.48
C ASP A 569 18.81 28.52 -10.88
N LEU A 570 18.64 29.54 -11.71
CA LEU A 570 19.40 29.72 -12.94
C LEU A 570 20.60 30.61 -12.61
N VAL A 571 21.80 30.06 -12.76
CA VAL A 571 23.06 30.70 -12.38
C VAL A 571 23.86 31.02 -13.63
N THR A 572 24.26 32.29 -13.77
CA THR A 572 25.13 32.76 -14.85
C THR A 572 26.43 33.27 -14.22
N SER A 573 27.57 32.81 -14.70
CA SER A 573 28.90 33.15 -14.16
C SER A 573 29.89 33.43 -15.29
N SER A 574 30.96 34.17 -14.99
CA SER A 574 31.97 34.56 -15.98
C SER A 574 33.34 34.67 -15.32
N PRO A 575 34.43 34.15 -15.93
CA PRO A 575 35.79 34.29 -15.39
C PRO A 575 36.27 35.75 -15.32
N SER A 576 35.80 36.61 -16.22
CA SER A 576 36.16 38.04 -16.29
C SER A 576 35.17 38.96 -15.57
N GLY A 577 33.97 38.47 -15.24
CA GLY A 577 32.85 39.29 -14.77
C GLY A 577 32.24 40.15 -15.88
N GLY A 578 31.05 40.71 -15.62
CA GLY A 578 30.37 41.69 -16.48
C GLY A 578 29.77 41.13 -17.78
N ALA A 579 29.99 39.86 -18.11
CA ALA A 579 29.51 39.23 -19.33
C ALA A 579 27.99 38.97 -19.29
N VAL A 580 27.30 39.22 -20.42
CA VAL A 580 25.86 38.91 -20.54
C VAL A 580 25.66 37.48 -21.02
N GLY A 581 24.89 36.69 -20.26
CA GLY A 581 24.36 35.39 -20.66
C GLY A 581 22.86 35.46 -20.99
N VAL A 582 22.44 34.73 -22.03
CA VAL A 582 21.08 34.69 -22.54
C VAL A 582 20.42 33.37 -22.15
N TRP A 583 19.27 33.44 -21.48
CA TRP A 583 18.35 32.31 -21.30
C TRP A 583 17.12 32.53 -22.20
N ALA A 584 17.11 31.93 -23.38
CA ALA A 584 16.05 32.04 -24.38
C ALA A 584 14.98 30.95 -24.22
N ASP A 585 13.72 31.35 -24.35
CA ASP A 585 12.50 30.56 -24.11
C ASP A 585 12.54 29.65 -22.85
N PRO A 586 12.95 30.18 -21.67
CA PRO A 586 12.98 29.40 -20.44
C PRO A 586 11.55 29.12 -19.98
N ARG A 587 11.19 27.84 -19.83
CA ARG A 587 9.83 27.42 -19.44
C ARG A 587 9.82 26.15 -18.62
N PHE A 588 8.91 26.09 -17.65
CA PHE A 588 8.55 24.86 -16.98
C PHE A 588 7.53 24.08 -17.80
N VAL A 589 7.73 22.77 -17.92
CA VAL A 589 6.84 21.82 -18.59
C VAL A 589 6.20 20.93 -17.53
N CYS A 590 4.88 21.00 -17.44
CA CYS A 590 4.13 20.49 -16.30
C CYS A 590 3.04 19.51 -16.75
N ALA A 591 2.89 18.43 -15.99
CA ALA A 591 1.91 17.39 -16.28
C ALA A 591 0.55 17.84 -15.75
N ASN A 592 -0.41 17.99 -16.67
CA ASN A 592 -1.83 18.20 -16.38
C ASN A 592 -2.52 16.86 -16.08
#